data_AF-A0A4Q1SSD7-F1
#
_entry.id   AF-A0A4Q1SSD7-F1
#
_cell.length_a   1.000
_cell.length_b   1.000
_cell.length_c   1.000
_cell.angle_alpha   90.00
_cell.angle_beta   90.00
_cell.angle_gamma   90.00
#
_symmetry.space_group_name_H-M   'P 1'
#
loop_
_entity.id
_entity.type
_entity.pdbx_description
1 polymer ?
#
loop_
_entity_poly.entity_id
_entity_poly.type
_entity_poly.pdbx_seq_one_letter_code
_entity_poly.pdbx_strand_id
1 'polypeptide(L)' 'MAKQTNGNKAMALIDEMKELEEKIRQLKIELGTLQADCVHEFVSNQLMKTCQKCLQSESIYY' A
#
# COMPACT_ATOMS: atom_id res chain seq x y z
N MET A 1 -3.77 -26.71 30.09
CA MET A 1 -3.61 -26.17 28.73
C MET A 1 -4.88 -25.41 28.36
N ALA A 2 -4.83 -24.07 28.33
CA ALA A 2 -6.03 -23.25 28.11
C ALA A 2 -6.51 -23.39 26.64
N LYS A 3 -7.72 -23.92 26.43
CA LYS A 3 -8.36 -23.96 25.12
C LYS A 3 -8.63 -22.51 24.68
N GLN A 4 -7.91 -22.02 23.67
CA GLN A 4 -8.27 -20.78 22.99
C GLN A 4 -9.66 -20.97 22.36
N THR A 5 -10.64 -20.20 22.84
CA THR A 5 -11.98 -20.10 22.24
C THR A 5 -11.88 -19.38 20.89
N ASN A 6 -12.60 -19.88 19.87
CA ASN A 6 -12.59 -19.32 18.52
C ASN A 6 -12.88 -17.80 18.49
N GLY A 7 -13.67 -17.29 19.44
CA GLY A 7 -13.91 -15.85 19.60
C GLY A 7 -12.66 -15.03 19.96
N ASN A 8 -11.77 -15.58 20.80
CA ASN A 8 -10.54 -14.88 21.19
C ASN A 8 -9.55 -14.80 20.01
N LYS A 9 -9.51 -15.85 19.17
CA LYS A 9 -8.73 -15.84 17.92
C LYS A 9 -9.30 -14.85 16.92
N ALA A 10 -10.61 -14.82 16.76
CA ALA A 10 -11.28 -13.87 15.86
C ALA A 10 -11.00 -12.41 16.27
N MET A 11 -11.07 -12.10 17.56
CA MET A 11 -10.73 -10.76 18.06
C MET A 11 -9.26 -10.39 17.79
N ALA A 12 -8.33 -11.31 18.08
CA ALA A 12 -6.91 -11.09 17.81
C ALA A 12 -6.63 -10.83 16.32
N LEU A 13 -7.27 -11.58 15.43
CA LEU A 13 -7.15 -11.37 13.98
C LEU A 13 -7.74 -10.02 13.55
N ILE A 14 -8.87 -9.60 14.12
CA ILE A 14 -9.46 -8.29 13.80
C ILE A 14 -8.55 -7.16 14.24
N ASP A 15 -7.93 -7.26 15.42
CA ASP A 15 -7.03 -6.22 15.91
C ASP A 15 -5.73 -6.19 15.10
N GLU A 16 -5.18 -7.35 14.74
CA GLU A 16 -4.04 -7.44 13.81
C GLU A 16 -4.37 -6.83 12.44
N MET A 17 -5.58 -7.08 11.91
CA MET A 17 -6.03 -6.45 10.65
C MET A 17 -6.06 -4.92 10.75
N LYS A 18 -6.58 -4.36 11.86
CA LYS A 18 -6.61 -2.91 12.06
C LYS A 18 -5.21 -2.30 12.14
N GLU A 19 -4.29 -2.96 12.83
CA GLU A 19 -2.90 -2.51 12.92
C GLU A 19 -2.22 -2.52 11.55
N LEU A 20 -2.43 -3.59 10.77
CA LEU A 20 -1.91 -3.70 9.41
C LEU A 20 -2.52 -2.66 8.48
N GLU A 21 -3.82 -2.37 8.61
CA GLU A 21 -4.49 -1.32 7.83
C GLU A 21 -3.92 0.07 8.11
N GLU A 22 -3.68 0.42 9.38
CA GLU A 22 -3.07 1.70 9.73
C GLU A 22 -1.62 1.76 9.23
N LYS A 23 -0.87 0.67 9.31
CA LYS A 23 0.49 0.60 8.75
C LYS A 23 0.49 0.77 7.23
N ILE A 24 -0.44 0.13 6.52
CA ILE A 24 -0.62 0.33 5.07
C ILE A 24 -0.93 1.79 4.77
N ARG A 25 -1.79 2.43 5.57
CA ARG A 25 -2.14 3.85 5.40
C ARG A 25 -0.91 4.75 5.57
N GLN A 26 -0.09 4.53 6.59
CA GLN A 26 1.14 5.30 6.81
C GLN A 26 2.13 5.13 5.66
N LEU A 27 2.38 3.88 5.24
CA LEU A 27 3.26 3.58 4.11
C LEU A 27 2.76 4.20 2.80
N LYS A 28 1.45 4.28 2.58
CA LYS A 28 0.87 4.98 1.43
C LYS A 28 1.13 6.49 1.48
N ILE A 29 1.07 7.11 2.65
CA ILE A 29 1.39 8.53 2.83
C ILE A 29 2.86 8.76 2.51
N GLU A 30 3.77 7.97 3.09
CA GLU A 30 5.20 8.05 2.82
C GLU A 30 5.53 7.85 1.34
N LEU A 31 4.96 6.83 0.72
CA LEU A 31 5.11 6.61 -0.72
C LEU A 31 4.59 7.81 -1.53
N GLY A 32 3.45 8.38 -1.13
CA GLY A 32 2.90 9.59 -1.75
C GLY A 32 3.84 10.79 -1.64
N THR A 33 4.49 10.99 -0.49
CA THR A 33 5.50 12.06 -0.33
C THR A 33 6.71 11.83 -1.22
N LEU A 34 7.23 10.61 -1.29
CA LEU A 34 8.34 10.25 -2.18
C LEU A 34 7.97 10.45 -3.66
N GLN A 35 6.73 10.12 -4.03
CA GLN A 35 6.22 10.30 -5.38
C GLN A 35 6.04 11.78 -5.74
N ALA A 36 5.60 12.61 -4.80
CA ALA A 36 5.45 14.06 -5.00
C ALA A 36 6.80 14.78 -5.15
N ASP A 37 7.82 14.35 -4.41
CA ASP A 37 9.17 14.93 -4.46
C ASP A 37 10.04 14.33 -5.58
N CYS A 38 9.55 13.28 -6.26
CA CYS A 38 10.28 12.62 -7.33
C CYS A 38 10.31 13.48 -8.59
N VAL A 39 11.49 13.64 -9.19
CA VAL A 39 11.61 14.07 -10.59
C VAL A 39 11.30 12.87 -11.47
N HIS A 40 10.03 12.74 -11.90
CA HIS A 40 9.56 11.54 -12.59
C HIS A 40 10.33 11.25 -13.87
N GLU A 41 10.80 10.02 -13.96
CA GLU A 41 11.36 9.45 -15.19
C GLU A 41 10.44 8.31 -15.61
N PHE A 42 9.36 8.70 -16.30
CA PHE A 42 8.35 7.77 -16.76
C PHE A 42 8.85 6.96 -17.94
N VAL A 43 8.67 5.64 -17.85
CA VAL A 43 8.79 4.73 -18.98
C VAL A 43 7.41 4.22 -19.33
N SER A 44 7.04 4.40 -20.61
CA SER A 44 5.72 4.07 -21.13
C SER A 44 5.69 2.70 -21.79
N ASN A 45 4.59 2.01 -21.54
CA ASN A 45 4.08 0.85 -22.25
C ASN A 45 2.88 1.30 -23.08
N GLN A 46 2.28 0.42 -23.89
CA GLN A 46 1.14 0.77 -24.76
C GLN A 46 -0.09 1.33 -24.01
N LEU A 47 -0.23 1.07 -22.70
CA LEU A 47 -1.43 1.41 -21.91
C LEU A 47 -1.16 2.31 -20.70
N MET A 48 0.07 2.32 -20.19
CA MET A 48 0.44 3.00 -18.94
C MET A 48 1.84 3.55 -19.05
N LYS A 49 2.17 4.53 -18.20
CA LYS A 49 3.53 4.97 -17.96
C LYS A 49 3.84 4.80 -16.47
N THR A 50 4.99 4.20 -16.17
CA THR A 50 5.45 3.98 -14.80
C THR A 50 6.79 4.66 -14.60
N CYS A 51 6.92 5.46 -13.53
CA CYS A 51 8.17 6.07 -13.15
C CYS A 51 9.15 5.00 -12.68
N GLN A 52 10.34 4.93 -13.26
CA GLN A 52 11.34 3.93 -12.85
C GLN A 52 11.92 4.20 -11.45
N LYS A 53 11.79 5.44 -10.95
CA LYS A 53 12.35 5.86 -9.66
C LYS A 53 11.38 5.68 -8.51
N CYS A 54 10.15 6.18 -8.64
CA CYS A 54 9.14 6.18 -7.57
C CYS A 54 7.97 5.21 -7.81
N LEU A 55 8.00 4.46 -8.91
CA LEU A 55 6.99 3.47 -9.31
C LEU A 55 5.56 4.04 -9.48
N GLN A 56 5.41 5.36 -9.47
CA GLN A 56 4.15 6.02 -9.80
C GLN A 56 3.74 5.62 -11.20
N SER A 57 2.52 5.09 -11.33
CA SER A 57 1.98 4.63 -12.59
C SER A 57 0.76 5.45 -12.96
N GLU A 58 0.69 5.87 -14.22
CA GLU A 58 -0.39 6.67 -14.77
C GLU A 58 -0.92 6.00 -16.03
N SER A 59 -2.24 5.87 -16.15
CA SER A 59 -2.88 5.45 -17.39
C SER A 59 -2.64 6.51 -18.47
N ILE A 60 -2.35 6.07 -19.69
CA ILE A 60 -2.13 6.98 -20.82
C ILE A 60 -3.48 7.40 -21.47
N TYR A 61 -4.58 6.72 -21.16
CA TYR A 61 -5.91 6.98 -21.72
C TYR A 61 -6.75 7.89 -20.83
N TYR A 62 -7.34 8.93 -21.44
CA TYR A 62 -8.32 9.87 -20.87
C TYR A 62 -9.73 9.29 -20.84
#